data_AF-A0A3C2CJ96-F1
#
_entry.id   AF-A0A3C2CJ96-F1
#
_cell.length_a   1.000
_cell.length_b   1.000
_cell.length_c   1.000
_cell.angle_alpha   90.00
_cell.angle_beta   90.00
_cell.angle_gamma   90.00
#
_symmetry.space_group_name_H-M   'P 1'
#
loop_
_entity.id
_entity.type
_entity.pdbx_description
1 polymer ?
#
loop_
_entity_poly.entity_id
_entity_poly.type
_entity_poly.pdbx_seq_one_letter_code
_entity_poly.pdbx_strand_id
1 'polypeptide(L)' 'DNYWELNAVTSRLSDPPQGIFGGDSGASGSFQVNGKSVKTQNRIKLESEDVIRLELPGGGGYGKS' A
#
# COMPACT_ATOMS: atom_id res chain seq x y z
N ASP A 1 28.08 9.17 2.68
CA ASP A 1 26.61 9.03 2.67
C ASP A 1 26.19 8.26 1.43
N ASN A 2 25.76 7.01 1.63
CA ASN A 2 25.29 6.12 0.55
C ASN A 2 23.78 5.87 0.70
N TYR A 3 23.01 6.92 0.95
CA TYR A 3 21.56 6.79 0.95
C TYR A 3 21.05 6.62 -0.47
N TRP A 4 19.93 5.94 -0.61
CA TRP A 4 19.19 5.82 -1.86
C TRP A 4 17.79 6.41 -1.70
N GLU A 5 17.18 6.79 -2.81
CA GLU A 5 15.85 7.38 -2.82
C GLU A 5 14.84 6.44 -3.46
N LEU A 6 13.74 6.19 -2.74
CA LEU A 6 12.57 5.52 -3.28
C LEU A 6 11.50 6.55 -3.65
N ASN A 7 11.06 6.49 -4.90
CA ASN A 7 9.83 7.12 -5.35
C ASN A 7 8.75 6.05 -5.52
N ALA A 8 7.71 6.12 -4.72
CA ALA A 8 6.59 5.20 -4.77
C ALA A 8 5.28 5.98 -4.78
N VAL A 9 4.43 5.71 -5.77
CA VAL A 9 3.06 6.23 -5.82
C VAL A 9 2.14 5.07 -5.43
N THR A 10 1.67 5.09 -4.20
CA THR A 10 0.82 4.03 -3.65
C THR A 10 -0.63 4.49 -3.57
N SER A 11 -1.56 3.59 -3.83
CA SER A 11 -3.01 3.89 -3.84
C SER A 11 -3.75 2.82 -3.04
N ARG A 12 -5.03 3.09 -2.73
CA ARG A 12 -5.91 2.16 -2.00
C ARG A 12 -5.38 1.76 -0.61
N LEU A 13 -4.69 2.67 0.08
CA LEU A 13 -4.17 2.44 1.44
C LEU A 13 -5.23 2.65 2.52
N SER A 14 -6.12 3.63 2.32
CA SER A 14 -7.27 3.91 3.19
C SER A 14 -8.56 3.35 2.63
N ASP A 15 -8.74 3.46 1.32
CA ASP A 15 -9.99 3.16 0.63
C ASP A 15 -9.83 1.89 -0.22
N PRO A 16 -10.32 0.73 0.26
CA PRO A 16 -10.16 -0.53 -0.44
C PRO A 16 -10.96 -0.57 -1.75
N PRO A 17 -10.60 -1.45 -2.68
CA PRO A 17 -11.44 -1.76 -3.84
C PRO A 17 -12.83 -2.23 -3.40
N GLN A 18 -13.86 -1.60 -3.96
CA GLN A 18 -15.26 -1.90 -3.63
C GLN A 18 -15.70 -3.18 -4.37
N GLY A 19 -16.50 -3.99 -3.69
CA GLY A 19 -17.24 -5.06 -4.36
C GLY A 19 -18.45 -4.50 -5.13
N ILE A 20 -19.02 -5.33 -6.00
CA ILE A 20 -20.16 -4.97 -6.85
C ILE A 20 -21.27 -6.02 -6.78
N PHE A 21 -22.51 -5.58 -7.02
CA PHE A 21 -23.71 -6.43 -6.97
C PHE A 21 -23.89 -7.19 -5.64
N GLY A 22 -23.54 -6.53 -4.54
CA GLY A 22 -23.66 -7.07 -3.18
C GLY A 22 -22.40 -7.77 -2.67
N GLY A 23 -21.29 -7.76 -3.43
CA GLY A 23 -20.03 -8.35 -3.02
C GLY A 23 -19.25 -7.48 -2.04
N ASP A 24 -18.46 -8.13 -1.19
CA ASP A 24 -17.66 -7.45 -0.16
C ASP A 24 -16.49 -6.64 -0.75
N SER A 25 -16.04 -5.64 -0.01
CA SER A 25 -14.81 -4.91 -0.34
C SER A 25 -13.58 -5.80 -0.23
N GLY A 26 -12.58 -5.52 -1.07
CA GLY A 26 -11.26 -6.14 -0.95
C GLY A 26 -10.49 -5.63 0.27
N ALA A 27 -9.35 -6.25 0.57
CA ALA A 27 -8.42 -5.72 1.57
C ALA A 27 -7.73 -4.45 1.05
N SER A 28 -7.54 -3.46 1.93
CA SER A 28 -6.70 -2.29 1.63
C SER A 28 -5.24 -2.69 1.46
N GLY A 29 -4.51 -1.93 0.64
CA GLY A 29 -3.05 -2.06 0.57
C GLY A 29 -2.38 -1.45 1.80
N SER A 30 -1.08 -1.72 1.95
CA SER A 30 -0.24 -1.18 3.02
C SER A 30 1.12 -0.81 2.48
N PHE A 31 1.69 0.30 2.96
CA PHE A 31 3.05 0.69 2.63
C PHE A 31 3.81 1.07 3.89
N GLN A 32 4.87 0.31 4.17
CA GLN A 32 5.63 0.41 5.40
C GLN A 32 7.13 0.46 5.12
N VAL A 33 7.84 1.27 5.90
CA VAL A 33 9.30 1.26 6.00
C VAL A 33 9.64 0.93 7.45
N ASN A 34 10.41 -0.15 7.67
CA ASN A 34 10.76 -0.64 9.00
C ASN A 34 9.54 -0.84 9.92
N GLY A 35 8.43 -1.36 9.36
CA GLY A 35 7.17 -1.60 10.07
C GLY A 35 6.33 -0.35 10.36
N LYS A 36 6.77 0.84 9.95
CA LYS A 36 6.01 2.10 10.13
C LYS A 36 5.29 2.47 8.84
N SER A 37 4.00 2.76 8.93
CA SER A 37 3.21 3.20 7.77
C SER A 37 3.74 4.51 7.21
N VAL A 38 3.92 4.56 5.89
CA VAL A 38 4.36 5.76 5.18
C VAL A 38 3.26 6.24 4.25
N LYS A 39 2.96 7.55 4.30
CA LYS A 39 2.06 8.20 3.36
C LYS A 39 2.89 8.78 2.21
N THR A 40 2.64 8.31 0.99
CA THR A 40 3.47 8.67 -0.16
C THR A 40 2.98 9.96 -0.81
N GLN A 41 3.48 11.10 -0.33
CA GLN A 41 3.49 12.35 -1.12
C GLN A 41 4.90 12.85 -1.44
N ASN A 42 5.96 12.22 -0.90
CA ASN A 42 7.35 12.66 -1.03
C ASN A 42 8.30 11.49 -1.35
N ARG A 43 9.49 11.80 -1.91
CA ARG A 43 10.61 10.85 -2.02
C ARG A 43 11.09 10.45 -0.63
N ILE A 44 11.41 9.17 -0.46
CA ILE A 44 11.86 8.60 0.82
C ILE A 44 13.35 8.32 0.69
N LYS A 45 14.16 8.88 1.59
CA LYS A 45 15.58 8.52 1.74
C LYS A 45 15.68 7.26 2.58
N LEU A 46 16.51 6.34 2.14
CA LEU A 46 16.68 5.03 2.73
C LEU A 46 18.15 4.68 2.83
N GLU A 47 18.50 3.97 3.90
CA GLU A 47 19.83 3.36 4.10
C GLU A 47 19.84 1.91 3.59
N SER A 48 21.01 1.27 3.57
CA SER A 48 21.17 -0.09 3.02
C SER A 48 20.36 -1.16 3.77
N GLU A 49 20.09 -0.94 5.04
CA GLU A 49 19.43 -1.88 5.94
C GLU A 49 17.92 -1.64 6.06
N ASP A 50 17.39 -0.57 5.46
CA ASP A 50 15.96 -0.26 5.53
C ASP A 50 15.11 -1.29 4.78
N VAL A 51 14.06 -1.76 5.43
CA VAL A 51 13.15 -2.77 4.87
C VAL A 51 11.84 -2.11 4.46
N ILE A 52 11.50 -2.25 3.19
CA ILE A 52 10.22 -1.82 2.64
C ILE A 52 9.28 -3.01 2.52
N ARG A 53 8.04 -2.81 2.96
CA ARG A 53 6.93 -3.73 2.70
C ARG A 53 5.81 -2.99 1.99
N LEU A 54 5.52 -3.42 0.76
CA LEU A 54 4.34 -2.99 0.00
C LEU A 54 3.37 -4.17 -0.10
N GLU A 55 2.22 -4.03 0.51
CA GLU A 55 1.10 -4.96 0.36
C GLU A 55 0.13 -4.37 -0.66
N LEU A 56 -0.07 -5.09 -1.75
CA LEU A 56 -0.98 -4.66 -2.80
C LEU A 56 -2.44 -4.87 -2.34
N PRO A 57 -3.35 -3.96 -2.69
CA PRO A 57 -4.76 -4.11 -2.36
C PRO A 57 -5.35 -5.38 -3.00
N GLY A 58 -6.26 -6.03 -2.28
CA GLY A 58 -7.05 -7.14 -2.81
C GLY A 58 -8.16 -6.66 -3.75
N GLY A 59 -8.68 -7.57 -4.58
CA GLY A 59 -9.84 -7.28 -5.44
C GLY A 59 -11.14 -7.22 -4.63
N GLY A 60 -12.10 -6.40 -5.08
CA GLY A 60 -13.47 -6.43 -4.57
C GLY A 60 -14.24 -7.63 -5.09
N GLY A 61 -15.17 -8.15 -4.29
CA GLY A 61 -16.02 -9.29 -4.63
C GLY A 61 -17.12 -8.97 -5.65
N TYR A 62 -17.74 -10.03 -6.18
CA TYR A 62 -18.89 -9.96 -7.07
C TYR A 62 -20.03 -10.86 -6.55
N GLY A 63 -21.25 -10.35 -6.59
CA GLY A 63 -22.45 -11.13 -6.24
C GLY A 63 -22.73 -11.10 -4.75
N LYS A 64 -23.83 -11.73 -4.33
CA LYS A 64 -24.32 -11.62 -2.96
C LYS A 64 -23.44 -12.40 -1.98
N SER A 65 -22.84 -11.70 -1.02
CA SER A 65 -22.14 -12.27 0.14
C SER A 65 -23.09 -12.97 1.12
#